data_AF-A0A1T4M5S8-F1
#
_entry.id   AF-A0A1T4M5S8-F1
#
_cell.length_a   1.000
_cell.length_b   1.000
_cell.length_c   1.000
_cell.angle_alpha   90.00
_cell.angle_beta   90.00
_cell.angle_gamma   90.00
#
_symmetry.space_group_name_H-M   'P 1'
#
loop_
_entity.id
_entity.type
_entity.pdbx_description
1 polymer ?
#
loop_
_entity_poly.entity_id
_entity_poly.type
_entity_poly.pdbx_seq_one_letter_code
_entity_poly.pdbx_strand_id
1 'polypeptide(L)' 'MNIKPIRTKEDYDQAMIRLENLFDAKKGTAKGDELEKLSLLIEKYEDEKFPID' A
#
# COMPACT_ATOMS: atom_id res chain seq x y z
N MET A 1 -3.24 -7.39 11.86
CA MET A 1 -3.04 -7.81 10.46
C MET A 1 -1.56 -7.77 10.14
N ASN A 2 -1.00 -8.82 9.52
CA ASN A 2 0.38 -8.84 9.05
C ASN A 2 0.42 -8.30 7.62
N ILE A 3 0.55 -6.99 7.48
CA ILE A 3 0.85 -6.37 6.19
C ILE A 3 2.29 -6.76 5.83
N LYS A 4 2.48 -7.38 4.67
CA LYS A 4 3.78 -7.83 4.18
C LYS A 4 4.43 -6.72 3.35
N PRO A 5 5.77 -6.59 3.38
CA PRO A 5 6.47 -5.65 2.52
C PRO A 5 6.29 -6.03 1.05
N ILE A 6 6.12 -5.01 0.20
CA ILE A 6 6.02 -5.16 -1.25
C ILE A 6 7.43 -5.36 -1.80
N ARG A 7 7.70 -6.51 -2.45
CA ARG A 7 9.03 -6.83 -3.00
C ARG A 7 9.00 -7.12 -4.49
N THR A 8 7.86 -7.58 -4.98
CA THR A 8 7.64 -7.94 -6.37
C THR A 8 6.57 -7.04 -6.99
N LYS A 9 6.52 -7.02 -8.33
CA LYS A 9 5.43 -6.35 -9.05
C LYS A 9 4.06 -6.96 -8.71
N GLU A 10 3.99 -8.27 -8.47
CA GLU A 10 2.75 -8.92 -8.07
C GLU A 10 2.27 -8.43 -6.69
N ASP A 11 3.18 -8.28 -5.73
CA ASP A 11 2.84 -7.69 -4.43
C ASP A 11 2.33 -6.26 -4.58
N TYR A 12 2.93 -5.49 -5.49
CA TYR A 12 2.54 -4.12 -5.78
C TYR A 12 1.15 -4.06 -6.40
N ASP A 13 0.89 -4.88 -7.43
CA ASP A 13 -0.42 -4.95 -8.10
C ASP A 13 -1.52 -5.37 -7.09
N GLN A 14 -1.23 -6.33 -6.20
CA GLN A 14 -2.15 -6.73 -5.13
C GLN A 14 -2.38 -5.63 -4.09
N ALA A 15 -1.32 -4.93 -3.70
CA ALA A 15 -1.42 -3.80 -2.77
C ALA A 15 -2.26 -2.67 -3.37
N MET A 16 -2.13 -2.41 -4.67
CA MET A 16 -2.90 -1.39 -5.38
C MET A 16 -4.39 -1.75 -5.43
N ILE A 17 -4.73 -2.99 -5.82
CA ILE A 17 -6.12 -3.48 -5.78
C ILE A 17 -6.69 -3.37 -4.36
N ARG A 18 -5.89 -3.68 -3.35
CA ARG A 18 -6.33 -3.58 -1.95
C ARG A 18 -6.54 -2.13 -1.53
N LEU A 19 -5.66 -1.22 -1.96
CA LEU A 19 -5.77 0.22 -1.73
C LEU A 19 -7.08 0.77 -2.30
N GLU A 20 -7.42 0.40 -3.54
CA GLU A 20 -8.69 0.79 -4.20
C GLU A 20 -9.90 0.31 -3.39
N ASN A 21 -9.88 -0.93 -2.91
CA ASN A 21 -10.94 -1.50 -2.07
C ASN A 21 -11.08 -0.81 -0.70
N LEU A 22 -10.02 -0.15 -0.23
CA LEU A 22 -9.98 0.54 1.05
C LEU A 22 -10.06 2.07 0.88
N PHE A 23 -10.22 2.59 -0.34
CA PHE A 23 -10.19 4.02 -0.62
C PHE A 23 -11.28 4.80 0.13
N ASP A 24 -12.46 4.19 0.32
CA ASP A 24 -13.56 4.72 1.13
C ASP A 24 -13.42 4.48 2.64
N ALA A 25 -12.31 3.91 3.10
CA ALA A 25 -12.09 3.64 4.51
C ALA A 25 -11.96 4.93 5.30
N LYS A 26 -12.72 5.03 6.40
CA LYS A 26 -12.64 6.17 7.30
C LYS A 26 -11.36 6.10 8.15
N LYS A 27 -10.72 7.25 8.32
CA LYS A 27 -9.58 7.43 9.24
C LYS A 27 -9.97 7.01 10.66
N GLY A 28 -9.03 6.37 11.37
CA GLY A 28 -9.25 5.86 12.73
C GLY A 28 -10.09 4.58 12.81
N THR A 29 -10.34 3.92 11.67
CA THR A 29 -10.90 2.56 11.64
C THR A 29 -9.81 1.56 11.26
N ALA A 30 -9.98 0.29 11.59
CA ALA A 30 -9.01 -0.75 11.23
C ALA A 30 -8.71 -0.81 9.71
N LYS A 31 -9.69 -0.45 8.87
CA LYS A 31 -9.52 -0.33 7.41
C LYS A 31 -8.71 0.91 7.03
N GLY A 32 -8.92 2.03 7.72
CA GLY A 32 -8.12 3.25 7.53
C GLY A 32 -6.67 3.05 7.93
N ASP A 33 -6.43 2.37 9.06
CA ASP A 33 -5.07 2.01 9.50
C ASP A 33 -4.38 1.05 8.51
N GLU A 34 -5.17 0.18 7.85
CA GLU A 34 -4.68 -0.70 6.78
C GLU A 34 -4.34 0.11 5.52
N LEU A 35 -5.20 1.06 5.13
CA LEU A 35 -4.98 1.96 4.00
C LEU A 35 -3.69 2.77 4.17
N GLU A 36 -3.49 3.41 5.33
CA GLU A 36 -2.28 4.21 5.60
C GLU A 36 -1.00 3.37 5.49
N LYS A 37 -1.01 2.15 6.02
CA LYS A 37 0.14 1.24 5.94
C LYS A 37 0.39 0.75 4.51
N LEU A 38 -0.67 0.46 3.75
CA LEU A 38 -0.55 0.07 2.35
C LEU A 38 0.05 1.22 1.53
N SER A 39 -0.45 2.45 1.70
CA SER A 39 0.09 3.63 1.01
C SER A 39 1.60 3.78 1.26
N LEU A 40 2.05 3.66 2.52
CA LEU A 40 3.47 3.77 2.86
C LEU A 40 4.34 2.69 2.21
N LEU A 41 3.81 1.47 2.05
CA LEU A 41 4.56 0.38 1.42
C LEU A 41 4.63 0.53 -0.10
N ILE A 42 3.56 1.02 -0.71
CA ILE A 42 3.48 1.32 -2.14
C ILE A 42 4.49 2.43 -2.45
N GLU A 43 4.44 3.55 -1.72
CA GLU A 43 5.38 4.67 -1.86
C GLU A 43 6.83 4.21 -1.74
N LYS A 44 7.14 3.42 -0.71
CA LYS A 44 8.50 2.89 -0.53
C LYS A 44 8.96 2.01 -1.71
N TYR A 45 8.07 1.16 -2.22
CA TYR A 45 8.40 0.32 -3.38
C TYR A 45 8.62 1.17 -4.63
N GLU A 46 7.82 2.22 -4.83
CA GLU A 46 7.97 3.17 -5.93
C GLU A 46 9.29 3.94 -5.82
N ASP A 47 9.64 4.46 -4.64
CA ASP A 47 10.92 5.14 -4.41
C ASP A 47 12.13 4.23 -4.72
N GLU A 48 12.06 2.95 -4.34
CA GLU A 48 13.13 1.98 -4.61
C GLU A 48 13.23 1.56 -6.08
N LYS A 49 12.11 1.56 -6.82
CA LYS A 49 12.03 1.05 -8.20
C LYS A 49 12.02 2.13 -9.27
N PHE A 50 11.50 3.31 -8.96
CA PHE A 50 11.31 4.45 -9.83
C PHE A 50 11.88 5.72 -9.16
N PRO A 51 13.18 5.76 -8.87
CA PRO A 51 13.79 6.97 -8.33
C PRO A 51 13.58 8.13 -9.32
N ILE A 52 13.04 9.25 -8.83
CA ILE A 52 12.97 10.49 -9.60
C ILE A 52 14.39 11.08 -9.62
N ASP A 53 14.96 11.19 -10.82
CA ASP A 53 16.27 11.81 -11.11
C ASP A 53 16.16 13.35 -11.14
#